data_AF-A0A6L7YJF7-F1
#
_entry.id   AF-A0A6L7YJF7-F1
#
_cell.length_a   1.000
_cell.length_b   1.000
_cell.length_c   1.000
_cell.angle_alpha   90.00
_cell.angle_beta   90.00
_cell.angle_gamma   90.00
#
_symmetry.space_group_name_H-M   'P 1'
#
loop_
_entity.id
_entity.type
_entity.pdbx_description
1 polymer ?
#
loop_
_entity_poly.entity_id
_entity_poly.type
_entity_poly.pdbx_seq_one_letter_code
_entity_poly.pdbx_strand_id
1 'polypeptide(L)'
;SMKDACEHIGLPRPTELLLHPTSLVQGIPISREFARIPRNRNGGQRRHAHAVIIFDQPVRGPVMIGAGRFRGYGLCRPVDNEG
;
A
#
# COMPACT_ATOMS: atom_id res chain seq x y z
N SER A 1 2.61 -6.41 -10.31
CA SER A 1 3.37 -5.40 -9.54
C SER A 1 2.40 -4.53 -8.75
N MET A 2 2.86 -3.56 -7.93
CA MET A 2 1.94 -2.60 -7.29
C MET A 2 1.25 -1.70 -8.33
N LYS A 3 1.95 -1.32 -9.41
CA LYS A 3 1.36 -0.55 -10.52
C LYS A 3 0.16 -1.27 -11.13
N ASP A 4 0.34 -2.54 -11.48
CA ASP A 4 -0.75 -3.34 -12.05
C ASP A 4 -1.88 -3.52 -11.02
N ALA A 5 -1.57 -3.61 -9.73
CA ALA A 5 -2.59 -3.72 -8.69
C ALA A 5 -3.49 -2.47 -8.60
N CYS A 6 -2.98 -1.27 -8.96
CA CYS A 6 -3.79 -0.05 -9.06
C CYS A 6 -4.78 -0.17 -10.23
N GLU A 7 -4.27 -0.53 -11.42
CA GLU A 7 -5.09 -0.65 -12.63
C GLU A 7 -6.19 -1.72 -12.47
N HIS A 8 -5.86 -2.87 -11.85
CA HIS A 8 -6.83 -3.94 -11.61
C HIS A 8 -8.02 -3.53 -10.72
N ILE A 9 -7.88 -2.49 -9.89
CA ILE A 9 -8.98 -1.96 -9.07
C ILE A 9 -9.61 -0.70 -9.67
N GLY A 10 -9.30 -0.39 -10.93
CA GLY A 10 -9.84 0.77 -11.66
C GLY A 10 -9.16 2.10 -11.33
N LEU A 11 -8.01 2.09 -10.65
CA LEU A 11 -7.22 3.30 -10.42
C LEU A 11 -6.31 3.60 -11.61
N PRO A 12 -5.89 4.87 -11.79
CA PRO A 12 -4.87 5.22 -12.76
C PRO A 12 -3.55 4.49 -12.48
N ARG A 13 -2.71 4.38 -13.51
CA ARG A 13 -1.36 3.88 -13.30
C ARG A 13 -0.55 4.91 -12.49
N PRO A 14 0.09 4.54 -11.38
CA PRO A 14 0.85 5.51 -10.59
C PRO A 14 2.12 5.94 -11.32
N THR A 15 2.40 7.24 -11.26
CA THR A 15 3.63 7.85 -11.79
C THR A 15 4.82 7.41 -10.96
N GLU A 16 4.69 7.50 -9.63
CA GLU A 16 5.73 7.14 -8.68
C GLU A 16 5.23 6.19 -7.59
N LEU A 17 6.16 5.37 -7.11
CA LEU A 17 5.96 4.43 -6.01
C LEU A 17 7.18 4.46 -5.10
N LEU A 18 7.01 4.91 -3.88
CA LEU A 18 8.02 4.80 -2.84
C LEU A 18 7.61 3.69 -1.87
N LEU A 19 8.49 2.71 -1.67
CA LEU A 19 8.31 1.64 -0.69
C LEU A 19 9.36 1.80 0.40
N HIS A 20 8.92 1.85 1.66
CA HIS A 20 9.82 2.05 2.78
C HIS A 20 9.39 1.25 4.01
N PRO A 21 10.32 0.81 4.87
CA PRO A 21 9.97 0.12 6.12
C PRO A 21 9.22 0.99 7.13
N THR A 22 9.39 2.31 7.09
CA THR A 22 8.76 3.31 7.97
C THR A 22 7.68 4.09 7.22
N SER A 23 6.56 4.39 7.89
CA SER A 23 5.44 5.15 7.33
C SER A 23 5.74 6.64 7.32
N LEU A 24 5.19 7.38 6.35
CA LEU A 24 5.13 8.84 6.40
C LEU A 24 4.01 9.36 7.30
N VAL A 25 3.08 8.50 7.73
CA VAL A 25 2.01 8.87 8.66
C VAL A 25 2.53 8.70 10.08
N GLN A 26 2.49 9.79 10.84
CA GLN A 26 2.92 9.82 12.24
C GLN A 26 2.12 8.83 13.11
N GLY A 27 2.82 8.19 14.05
CA GLY A 27 2.23 7.23 14.99
C GLY A 27 2.02 5.83 14.44
N ILE A 28 2.34 5.58 13.16
CA ILE A 28 2.25 4.25 12.55
C ILE A 28 3.53 3.46 12.82
N PRO A 29 3.45 2.20 13.32
CA PRO A 29 4.61 1.34 13.50
C PRO A 29 5.38 1.08 12.20
N ILE A 30 6.63 0.64 12.30
CA ILE A 30 7.37 0.16 11.12
C ILE A 30 6.76 -1.15 10.60
N SER A 31 6.87 -1.36 9.28
CA SER A 31 6.24 -2.46 8.55
C SER A 31 6.47 -3.87 9.12
N ARG A 32 7.62 -4.12 9.76
CA ARG A 32 7.95 -5.43 10.36
C ARG A 32 7.18 -5.75 11.65
N GLU A 33 6.58 -4.74 12.28
CA GLU A 33 5.78 -4.91 13.51
C GLU A 33 4.34 -5.34 13.21
N PHE A 34 3.92 -5.29 11.94
CA PHE A 34 2.62 -5.81 11.52
C PHE A 34 2.65 -7.33 11.31
N ALA A 35 1.57 -8.01 11.72
CA ALA A 35 1.43 -9.46 11.64
C ALA A 35 1.60 -10.01 10.21
N ARG A 36 2.64 -10.80 9.99
CA ARG A 36 3.05 -11.24 8.64
C ARG A 36 1.98 -12.09 7.98
N ILE A 37 1.73 -11.85 6.68
CA ILE A 37 0.79 -12.66 5.89
C ILE A 37 1.51 -13.89 5.34
N PRO A 38 1.10 -15.12 5.69
CA PRO A 38 1.68 -16.33 5.13
C PRO A 38 1.39 -16.39 3.62
N ARG A 39 2.34 -16.91 2.85
CA ARG A 39 2.15 -17.17 1.42
C ARG A 39 1.63 -18.59 1.28
N ASN A 40 0.42 -18.73 0.74
CA ASN A 40 -0.44 -19.92 0.81
C ASN A 40 0.13 -21.24 0.25
N ARG A 41 1.38 -21.32 -0.23
CA ARG A 41 1.93 -22.56 -0.83
C ARG A 41 3.37 -22.93 -0.47
N ASN A 42 4.27 -22.00 -0.13
CA ASN A 42 5.72 -22.30 -0.05
C ASN A 42 6.38 -21.84 1.27
N GLY A 43 5.62 -21.61 2.34
CA GLY A 43 6.16 -21.18 3.65
C GLY A 43 6.80 -19.78 3.69
N GLY A 44 7.00 -19.12 2.54
CA GLY A 44 7.47 -17.76 2.48
C GLY A 44 6.46 -16.79 3.11
N GLN A 45 6.95 -15.69 3.70
CA GLN A 45 6.10 -14.62 4.19
C GLN A 45 6.08 -13.46 3.20
N ARG A 46 4.91 -12.82 3.02
CA ARG A 46 4.86 -11.59 2.22
C ARG A 46 5.63 -10.50 2.97
N ARG A 47 6.60 -9.88 2.30
CA ARG A 47 7.25 -8.68 2.84
C ARG A 47 6.22 -7.56 2.85
N HIS A 48 6.08 -6.92 4.00
CA HIS A 48 5.29 -5.71 4.16
C HIS A 48 6.20 -4.50 3.97
N ALA A 49 5.63 -3.44 3.44
CA ALA A 49 6.24 -2.13 3.36
C ALA A 49 5.12 -1.09 3.49
N HIS A 50 5.48 0.11 3.93
CA HIS A 50 4.64 1.28 3.73
C HIS A 50 4.85 1.77 2.30
N ALA A 51 3.80 2.28 1.67
CA ALA A 51 3.80 2.72 0.30
C ALA A 51 3.29 4.15 0.18
N VAL A 52 4.03 4.99 -0.53
CA VAL A 52 3.53 6.27 -1.06
C VAL A 52 3.27 6.05 -2.53
N ILE A 53 2.06 6.39 -2.97
CA ILE A 53 1.60 6.16 -4.33
C ILE A 53 1.18 7.51 -4.89
N ILE A 54 1.87 7.96 -5.93
CA ILE A 54 1.60 9.25 -6.58
C ILE A 54 0.90 8.98 -7.90
N PHE A 55 -0.19 9.71 -8.14
CA PHE A 55 -0.97 9.66 -9.36
C PHE A 55 -0.90 11.02 -10.05
N ASP A 56 -0.92 11.04 -11.38
CA ASP A 56 -1.00 12.25 -12.22
C ASP A 56 -2.39 12.90 -12.21
N GLN A 57 -3.38 12.19 -11.72
CA GLN A 57 -4.75 12.66 -11.57
C GLN A 57 -5.30 12.38 -10.15
N PRO A 58 -6.24 13.20 -9.65
CA PRO A 58 -6.82 12.98 -8.33
C PRO A 58 -7.47 11.60 -8.19
N VAL A 59 -7.15 10.90 -7.11
CA VAL A 59 -7.82 9.66 -6.70
C VAL A 59 -8.67 9.95 -5.47
N ARG A 60 -9.96 9.61 -5.54
CA ARG A 60 -10.93 9.86 -4.45
C ARG A 60 -11.50 8.55 -3.91
N GLY A 61 -11.69 8.51 -2.60
CA GLY A 61 -12.32 7.40 -1.88
C GLY A 61 -11.32 6.59 -1.04
N PRO A 62 -11.83 5.65 -0.23
CA PRO A 62 -10.98 4.70 0.47
C PRO A 62 -10.32 3.77 -0.56
N VAL A 63 -9.00 3.84 -0.69
CA VAL A 63 -8.23 2.97 -1.58
C VAL A 63 -7.71 1.78 -0.78
N MET A 64 -8.02 0.56 -1.23
CA MET A 64 -7.47 -0.68 -0.68
C MET A 64 -6.76 -1.49 -1.76
N ILE A 65 -5.47 -1.74 -1.58
CA ILE A 65 -4.62 -2.35 -2.61
C ILE A 65 -3.67 -3.41 -2.06
N GLY A 66 -3.23 -4.31 -2.93
CA GLY A 66 -2.26 -5.34 -2.59
C GLY A 66 -2.91 -6.61 -2.02
N ALA A 67 -2.07 -7.62 -1.80
CA ALA A 67 -2.54 -8.98 -1.53
C ALA A 67 -3.10 -9.20 -0.12
N GLY A 68 -2.97 -8.22 0.77
CA GLY A 68 -3.50 -8.27 2.13
C GLY A 68 -4.81 -7.49 2.32
N ARG A 69 -5.39 -6.92 1.26
CA ARG A 69 -6.57 -6.03 1.33
C ARG A 69 -7.81 -6.61 2.02
N PHE A 70 -7.96 -7.93 2.01
CA PHE A 70 -9.05 -8.62 2.70
C PHE A 70 -8.71 -9.06 4.12
N ARG A 71 -7.55 -8.66 4.65
CA ARG A 71 -7.03 -9.01 5.98
C ARG A 71 -6.65 -7.77 6.79
N GLY A 72 -7.18 -6.60 6.43
CA GLY A 72 -6.90 -5.32 7.10
C GLY A 72 -5.62 -4.61 6.66
N TYR A 73 -4.97 -5.04 5.56
CA TYR A 73 -3.77 -4.39 5.02
C TYR A 73 -4.08 -3.56 3.78
N GLY A 74 -3.16 -2.66 3.42
CA GLY A 74 -3.21 -2.00 2.11
C GLY A 74 -4.27 -0.91 1.98
N LEU A 75 -4.84 -0.45 3.11
CA LEU A 75 -5.63 0.76 3.18
C LEU A 75 -4.70 1.97 2.99
N CYS A 76 -5.06 2.85 2.05
CA CYS A 76 -4.37 4.11 1.84
C CYS A 76 -5.14 5.26 2.50
N ARG A 77 -4.39 6.17 3.11
CA ARG A 77 -4.87 7.47 3.55
C ARG A 77 -4.46 8.51 2.49
N PRO A 78 -5.36 9.37 2.01
CA PRO A 78 -4.98 10.52 1.20
C PRO A 78 -4.00 11.41 1.96
N VAL A 79 -2.92 11.80 1.29
CA VAL A 79 -1.98 12.81 1.80
C VAL A 79 -2.22 14.04 0.97
N ASP A 80 -2.84 15.04 1.56
CA ASP A 80 -3.00 16.34 0.92
C ASP A 80 -1.64 17.03 0.91
N ASN A 81 -1.34 17.80 -0.14
CA ASN A 81 -0.11 18.61 -0.22
C ASN A 81 -0.13 19.82 0.73
N GLU A 82 -1.08 19.91 1.65
CA GLU A 82 -1.13 20.95 2.68
C GLU A 82 -0.80 20.32 4.05
N GLY A 83 0.46 20.52 4.46
CA GLY A 83 1.05 20.05 5.71
C GLY A 83 2.56 20.21 5.71
#